data_AF-A0A655AI05-F1
#
_entry.id   AF-A0A655AI05-F1
#
_cell.length_a   1.000
_cell.length_b   1.000
_cell.length_c   1.000
_cell.angle_alpha   90.00
_cell.angle_beta   90.00
_cell.angle_gamma   90.00
#
_symmetry.space_group_name_H-M   'P 1'
#
loop_
_entity.id
_entity.type
_entity.pdbx_description
1 polymer ?
#
loop_
_entity_poly.entity_id
_entity_poly.type
_entity_poly.pdbx_seq_one_letter_code
_entity_poly.pdbx_strand_id
1 'polypeptide(L)' 'MADRVTFIVDPNNEIQFVSATAGSVGRNVDEVLRVLDALQSDELCACNWRKGDPTLDAGELLKASA' A
#
# COMPACT_ATOMS: atom_id res chain seq x y z
N MET A 1 -26.14 5.17 5.91
CA MET A 1 -25.15 4.54 6.82
C MET A 1 -23.81 4.58 6.10
N ALA A 2 -22.70 4.85 6.79
CA ALA A 2 -21.37 4.90 6.18
C ALA A 2 -20.47 3.82 6.80
N ASP A 3 -19.73 3.11 5.96
CA ASP A 3 -18.77 2.10 6.40
C ASP A 3 -17.46 2.77 6.84
N ARG A 4 -16.66 2.04 7.65
CA ARG A 4 -15.36 2.53 8.12
C ARG A 4 -14.31 2.32 7.06
N VAL A 5 -14.20 3.29 6.14
CA VAL A 5 -13.26 3.25 5.02
C VAL A 5 -12.16 4.28 5.20
N THR A 6 -10.93 3.92 4.84
CA THR A 6 -9.77 4.83 4.77
C THR A 6 -9.23 4.82 3.35
N PHE A 7 -9.02 6.02 2.81
CA PHE A 7 -8.47 6.25 1.48
C PHE A 7 -7.14 6.98 1.63
N ILE A 8 -6.13 6.56 0.86
CA ILE A 8 -4.96 7.40 0.59
C ILE A 8 -5.13 7.94 -0.83
N VAL A 9 -5.17 9.27 -0.92
CA VAL A 9 -5.37 10.00 -2.17
C VAL A 9 -4.11 10.80 -2.45
N ASP A 10 -3.60 10.71 -3.67
CA ASP A 10 -2.40 11.42 -4.08
C ASP A 10 -2.71 12.89 -4.47
N PRO A 11 -1.68 13.72 -4.75
CA PRO A 11 -1.88 15.11 -5.18
C PRO A 11 -2.63 15.28 -6.51
N ASN A 12 -2.76 14.24 -7.34
CA ASN A 12 -3.52 14.25 -8.58
C ASN A 12 -5.01 13.89 -8.37
N ASN A 13 -5.42 13.67 -7.11
CA ASN A 13 -6.74 13.19 -6.70
C ASN A 13 -7.05 11.75 -7.11
N GLU A 14 -6.02 10.92 -7.31
CA GLU A 14 -6.19 9.48 -7.55
C GLU A 14 -6.11 8.69 -6.25
N ILE A 15 -6.97 7.68 -6.11
CA ILE A 15 -7.00 6.81 -4.94
C ILE A 15 -5.94 5.72 -5.12
N GLN A 16 -4.91 5.75 -4.27
CA GLN A 16 -3.81 4.79 -4.29
C GLN A 16 -4.00 3.62 -3.33
N PHE A 17 -4.86 3.80 -2.31
CA PHE A 17 -5.16 2.75 -1.34
C PHE A 17 -6.57 2.89 -0.77
N VAL A 18 -7.21 1.74 -0.52
CA VAL A 18 -8.51 1.64 0.15
C VAL A 18 -8.46 0.53 1.18
N SER A 19 -8.89 0.84 2.40
CA SER A 19 -9.15 -0.16 3.44
C SER A 19 -10.55 0.02 4.00
N ALA A 20 -11.36 -1.04 3.96
CA ALA A 20 -12.72 -1.06 4.49
C ALA A 20 -12.83 -2.06 5.65
N THR A 21 -13.45 -1.63 6.74
CA THR A 21 -13.69 -2.44 7.93
C THR A 21 -15.16 -2.39 8.34
N ALA A 22 -15.65 -3.49 8.92
CA ALA A 22 -17.01 -3.55 9.45
C ALA A 22 -17.18 -2.56 10.63
N GLY A 23 -18.42 -2.13 10.89
CA GLY A 23 -18.71 -1.09 11.91
C GLY A 23 -18.24 -1.40 13.33
N SER A 24 -18.04 -2.69 13.67
CA SER A 24 -17.54 -3.16 14.96
C SER A 24 -16.01 -3.29 15.05
N VAL A 25 -15.29 -3.12 13.94
CA VAL A 25 -13.83 -3.38 13.86
C VAL A 25 -13.09 -2.05 13.66
N GLY A 26 -11.99 -1.89 14.41
CA GLY A 26 -11.10 -0.74 14.30
C GLY A 26 -10.19 -0.81 13.07
N ARG A 27 -9.59 0.33 12.73
CA ARG A 27 -8.55 0.42 11.69
C ARG A 27 -7.17 0.20 12.31
N ASN A 28 -6.19 -0.15 11.49
CA ASN A 28 -4.80 -0.25 11.90
C ASN A 28 -4.01 0.96 11.35
N VAL A 29 -3.53 1.82 12.25
CA VAL A 29 -2.76 3.03 11.86
C VAL A 29 -1.39 2.64 11.29
N ASP A 30 -0.73 1.64 11.86
CA ASP A 30 0.59 1.19 11.41
C ASP A 30 0.54 0.68 9.97
N GLU A 31 -0.56 0.02 9.58
CA GLU A 31 -0.75 -0.45 8.21
C GLU A 31 -0.97 0.72 7.23
N VAL A 32 -1.75 1.72 7.63
CA VAL A 32 -1.95 2.92 6.80
C VAL A 32 -0.62 3.66 6.60
N LEU A 33 0.20 3.79 7.64
CA LEU A 33 1.53 4.40 7.55
C LEU A 33 2.49 3.55 6.70
N ARG A 34 2.47 2.22 6.86
CA ARG A 34 3.30 1.30 6.05
C ARG A 34 2.98 1.44 4.56
N VAL A 35 1.70 1.46 4.20
CA VAL A 35 1.27 1.64 2.80
C VAL A 35 1.64 3.03 2.30
N LEU A 36 1.49 4.08 3.13
CA LEU A 36 1.91 5.43 2.76
C LEU A 36 3.42 5.51 2.46
N ASP A 37 4.27 4.94 3.33
CA ASP A 37 5.72 4.87 3.09
C ASP A 37 6.04 4.10 1.81
N ALA A 38 5.34 2.99 1.53
CA ALA A 38 5.53 2.20 0.32
C ALA A 38 5.16 2.99 -0.94
N LEU A 39 4.01 3.67 -0.93
CA LEU A 39 3.56 4.53 -2.03
C LEU A 39 4.52 5.70 -2.29
N GLN A 40 5.16 6.22 -1.26
CA GLN A 40 6.16 7.31 -1.40
C GLN A 40 7.53 6.82 -1.87
N SER A 41 7.80 5.52 -1.87
CA SER A 41 9.09 4.97 -2.33
C SER A 41 9.25 4.98 -3.85
N ASP A 42 8.13 4.99 -4.59
CA ASP A 42 8.07 4.85 -6.06
C ASP A 42 8.74 3.55 -6.60
N GLU A 43 8.97 2.57 -5.72
CA GLU A 43 9.60 1.29 -6.05
C GLU A 43 8.61 0.11 -5.88
N LEU A 44 8.92 -1.02 -6.54
CA LEU A 44 8.09 -2.23 -6.46
C LEU A 44 8.28 -2.91 -5.10
N CYS A 45 7.38 -2.62 -4.16
CA CYS A 45 7.41 -3.19 -2.81
C CYS A 45 6.82 -4.60 -2.77
N ALA A 46 7.50 -5.53 -2.09
CA ALA A 46 7.01 -6.89 -1.90
C ALA A 46 5.81 -6.97 -0.91
N CYS A 47 5.21 -8.15 -0.79
CA CYS A 47 4.17 -8.40 0.21
C CYS A 47 4.71 -8.16 1.64
N ASN A 48 3.93 -7.49 2.48
CA ASN A 48 4.29 -7.09 3.85
C ASN A 48 5.53 -6.19 3.98
N TRP A 49 5.99 -5.56 2.88
CA TRP A 49 7.13 -4.66 2.88
C TRP A 49 7.00 -3.56 3.93
N ARG A 50 8.09 -3.25 4.62
CA ARG A 50 8.25 -2.13 5.55
C ARG A 50 9.40 -1.25 5.08
N LYS A 51 9.38 0.00 5.53
CA LYS A 51 10.44 0.97 5.24
C LYS A 51 11.82 0.39 5.58
N GLY A 52 12.68 0.31 4.56
CA GLY A 52 14.03 -0.25 4.67
C GLY A 52 14.15 -1.72 4.22
N ASP A 53 13.04 -2.42 3.96
CA ASP A 53 13.07 -3.74 3.35
C ASP A 53 13.49 -3.65 1.87
N PRO A 54 14.11 -4.71 1.31
CA PRO A 54 14.48 -4.73 -0.10
C PRO A 54 13.25 -4.65 -1.00
N THR A 55 13.40 -3.93 -2.10
CA THR A 55 12.40 -3.82 -3.17
C THR A 55 12.68 -4.82 -4.29
N LEU A 56 11.70 -4.98 -5.16
CA LEU A 56 11.74 -5.94 -6.26
C LEU A 56 12.20 -5.23 -7.55
N ASP A 57 13.11 -5.87 -8.28
CA ASP A 57 13.48 -5.43 -9.63
C ASP A 57 12.55 -6.08 -10.66
N ALA A 58 11.70 -5.27 -11.29
CA ALA A 58 10.75 -5.74 -12.29
C ALA A 58 11.44 -6.34 -13.53
N GLY A 59 12.58 -5.80 -13.94
CA GLY A 59 13.34 -6.27 -15.08
C GLY A 59 13.91 -7.68 -14.85
N GLU A 60 14.43 -7.93 -13.65
CA GLU A 60 14.91 -9.27 -13.26
C GLU A 60 13.75 -10.28 -13.15
N LEU A 61 12.62 -9.89 -12.56
CA LEU A 61 11.45 -10.76 -12.43
C LEU A 61 10.86 -11.17 -13.79
N LEU A 62 10.85 -10.26 -14.77
CA LEU A 62 10.38 -10.54 -16.12
C LEU A 62 11.32 -11.50 -16.86
N LYS A 63 12.65 -11.33 -16.72
CA LYS A 63 13.63 -12.26 -17.29
C LYS A 63 13.52 -13.66 -16.69
N ALA A 64 13.26 -13.76 -15.38
CA ALA A 64 13.12 -15.03 -14.68
C ALA A 64 11.84 -15.81 -15.06
N SER A 65 10.86 -15.14 -15.69
CA SER A 65 9.59 -15.73 -16.11
C SER A 65 9.53 -16.08 -17.60
N ALA A 66 10.62 -15.85 -18.34
CA ALA A 66 10.77 -16.18 -19.76
C ALA A 66 11.56 -17.49 -19.95
#